data_AF-A0A6P7FDR8-F1
#
_entry.id   AF-A0A6P7FDR8-F1
#
_cell.length_a   1.000
_cell.length_b   1.000
_cell.length_c   1.000
_cell.angle_alpha   90.00
_cell.angle_beta   90.00
_cell.angle_gamma   90.00
#
_symmetry.space_group_name_H-M   'P 1'
#
loop_
_entity.id
_entity.type
_entity.pdbx_description
1 polymer ?
#
loop_
_entity_poly.entity_id
_entity_poly.type
_entity_poly.pdbx_seq_one_letter_code
_entity_poly.pdbx_strand_id
1 'polypeptide(L)'
;MLSSLKEKILNVSLFHTGDEIQLPKKKLINVNAGAEILTHFQDQWEDLHKINEDNARKSEKIALEIDKISTYVSDNKKNLGLINHILITSKLSTNIDKCLKNIQELYNTSQTIENDLIQLEDLIEQADFNKLKEEHEYHLTQYRSRKEDSLASFKTELNAKHLKTIEEYEMKKNAVLAERQQVFQDAFKSDLEMYKTSGAIPGRIQQKTQNSALLEEIQLDLDQNELDQFFSDEKSGGS
;
A
#
# COMPACT_ATOMS: atom_id res chain seq x y z
N MET A 1 4.68 70.83 42.56
CA MET A 1 5.20 71.28 43.87
C MET A 1 6.14 72.49 43.79
N LEU A 2 6.37 73.10 42.61
CA LEU A 2 7.18 74.32 42.46
C LEU A 2 6.37 75.63 42.58
N SER A 3 5.03 75.56 42.53
CA SER A 3 4.13 76.72 42.62
C SER A 3 4.02 77.30 44.03
N SER A 4 4.08 76.47 45.08
CA SER A 4 3.91 76.90 46.48
C SER A 4 5.10 77.70 47.03
N LEU A 5 6.31 77.49 46.49
CA LEU A 5 7.51 78.21 46.93
C LEU A 5 7.54 79.64 46.37
N LYS A 6 7.02 79.85 45.17
CA LYS A 6 6.95 81.17 44.51
C LYS A 6 5.95 82.10 45.20
N GLU A 7 4.83 81.57 45.70
CA GLU A 7 3.85 82.34 46.49
C GLU A 7 4.38 82.74 47.87
N LYS A 8 5.20 81.89 48.51
CA LYS A 8 5.76 82.20 49.85
C LYS A 8 6.84 83.28 49.85
N ILE A 9 7.58 83.46 48.75
CA ILE A 9 8.61 84.49 48.65
C ILE A 9 8.01 85.88 48.35
N LEU A 10 6.84 85.94 47.71
CA LEU A 10 6.20 87.21 47.34
C LEU A 10 5.47 87.89 48.50
N ASN A 11 5.28 87.21 49.64
CA ASN A 11 4.46 87.70 50.74
C ASN A 11 5.27 88.42 51.86
N VAL A 12 6.56 88.69 51.63
CA VAL A 12 7.36 89.51 52.53
C VAL A 12 7.25 90.98 52.09
N SER A 13 6.17 91.63 52.52
CA SER A 13 6.02 93.09 52.42
C SER A 13 7.00 93.76 53.40
N LEU A 14 8.15 94.22 52.89
CA LEU A 14 9.21 94.88 53.65
C LEU A 14 9.07 96.42 53.71
N PHE A 15 7.96 97.02 53.27
CA PHE A 15 7.75 98.46 53.46
C PHE A 15 6.27 98.79 53.71
N HIS A 16 5.90 98.97 54.98
CA HIS A 16 4.74 99.76 55.37
C HIS A 16 5.24 101.11 55.89
N THR A 17 4.97 102.15 55.09
CA THR A 17 5.18 103.55 55.42
C THR A 17 4.08 104.07 56.34
N GLY A 18 4.49 104.81 57.37
CA GLY A 18 3.70 105.87 58.01
C GLY A 18 2.59 105.43 58.96
N ASP A 19 2.88 105.48 60.25
CA ASP A 19 1.91 105.87 61.28
C ASP A 19 2.63 106.52 62.47
N GLU A 20 1.94 107.49 63.06
CA GLU A 20 2.41 108.60 63.87
C GLU A 20 3.07 108.26 65.22
N ILE A 21 3.94 109.18 65.65
CA ILE A 21 4.61 109.22 66.94
C ILE A 21 3.58 109.41 68.06
N GLN A 22 3.38 108.39 68.89
CA GLN A 22 2.91 108.53 70.27
C GLN A 22 3.74 107.65 71.22
N LEU A 23 4.69 108.28 71.94
CA LEU A 23 5.13 107.86 73.27
C LEU A 23 4.18 108.53 74.31
N PRO A 24 3.94 108.03 75.55
CA PRO A 24 4.74 107.06 76.32
C PRO A 24 3.93 106.10 77.24
N LYS A 25 4.37 104.85 77.37
CA LYS A 25 4.44 104.17 78.68
C LYS A 25 5.76 103.42 78.71
N LYS A 26 6.57 103.70 79.74
CA LYS A 26 7.84 103.06 80.05
C LYS A 26 7.73 101.57 79.76
N LYS A 27 8.24 101.13 78.60
CA LYS A 27 8.43 99.72 78.26
C LYS A 27 9.12 99.13 79.48
N LEU A 28 8.48 98.17 80.15
CA LEU A 28 9.26 97.19 80.89
C LEU A 28 10.26 96.69 79.86
N ILE A 29 11.51 97.11 80.01
CA ILE A 29 12.62 96.55 79.26
C ILE A 29 12.57 95.09 79.66
N ASN A 30 12.02 94.24 78.80
CA ASN A 30 11.97 92.81 79.06
C ASN A 30 13.43 92.36 78.99
N VAL A 31 14.07 92.29 80.16
CA VAL A 31 15.47 91.89 80.31
C VAL A 31 15.67 90.47 79.77
N ASN A 32 14.57 89.70 79.61
CA ASN A 32 14.55 88.37 79.03
C ASN A 32 14.27 88.33 77.51
N ALA A 33 14.07 89.45 76.81
CA ALA A 33 13.85 89.44 75.36
C ALA A 33 15.03 88.82 74.58
N GLY A 34 16.26 89.01 75.07
CA GLY A 34 17.45 88.33 74.53
C GLY A 34 17.43 86.81 74.77
N ALA A 35 16.89 86.37 75.91
CA ALA A 35 16.73 84.95 76.22
C ALA A 35 15.64 84.31 75.36
N GLU A 36 14.51 84.97 75.15
CA GLU A 36 13.42 84.49 74.29
C GLU A 36 13.87 84.33 72.82
N ILE A 37 14.63 85.29 72.29
CA ILE A 37 15.21 85.21 70.94
C ILE A 37 16.22 84.06 70.84
N LEU A 38 17.07 83.88 71.85
CA LEU A 38 18.04 82.79 71.88
C LEU A 38 17.34 81.43 71.94
N THR A 39 16.32 81.29 72.79
CA THR A 39 15.50 80.07 72.87
C THR A 39 14.83 79.77 71.53
N HIS A 40 14.24 80.77 70.86
CA HIS A 40 13.62 80.58 69.55
C HIS A 40 14.62 80.09 68.49
N PHE A 41 15.82 80.65 68.43
CA PHE A 41 16.84 80.17 67.49
C PHE A 41 17.41 78.80 67.89
N GLN A 42 17.51 78.52 69.19
CA GLN A 42 17.91 77.21 69.70
C GLN A 42 16.89 76.13 69.31
N ASP A 43 15.59 76.40 69.50
CA ASP A 43 14.50 75.49 69.13
C ASP A 43 14.47 75.26 67.61
N GLN A 44 14.61 76.32 66.81
CA GLN A 44 14.71 76.20 65.35
C GLN A 44 15.93 75.39 64.91
N TRP A 45 17.06 75.56 65.59
CA TRP A 45 18.28 74.81 65.30
C TRP A 45 18.13 73.32 65.68
N GLU A 46 17.50 73.03 66.83
CA GLU A 46 17.18 71.67 67.25
C GLU A 46 16.25 70.97 66.26
N ASP A 47 15.18 71.64 65.83
CA ASP A 47 14.26 71.13 64.81
C ASP A 47 14.97 70.87 63.48
N LEU A 48 15.80 71.82 63.02
CA LEU A 48 16.59 71.66 61.80
C LEU A 48 17.57 70.49 61.91
N HIS A 49 18.23 70.35 63.05
CA HIS A 49 19.17 69.25 63.29
C HIS A 49 18.46 67.90 63.27
N LYS A 50 17.29 67.80 63.90
CA LYS A 50 16.47 66.58 63.91
C LYS A 50 16.00 66.20 62.50
N ILE A 51 15.53 67.17 61.71
CA ILE A 51 15.13 66.94 60.31
C ILE A 51 16.34 66.50 59.48
N ASN A 52 17.50 67.11 59.69
CA ASN A 52 18.72 66.75 58.96
C ASN A 52 19.18 65.32 59.31
N GLU A 53 19.13 64.94 60.59
CA GLU A 53 19.46 63.59 61.04
C GLU A 53 18.48 62.54 60.48
N ASP A 54 17.18 62.82 60.50
CA ASP A 54 16.17 61.95 59.89
C ASP A 54 16.32 61.84 58.37
N ASN A 55 16.71 62.92 57.70
CA ASN A 55 17.00 62.92 56.26
C ASN A 55 18.27 62.09 55.97
N ALA A 56 19.34 62.26 56.75
CA ALA A 56 20.54 61.46 56.63
C ALA A 56 20.24 59.96 56.79
N ARG A 57 19.46 59.58 57.80
CA ARG A 57 19.02 58.19 58.03
C ARG A 57 18.17 57.64 56.88
N LYS A 58 17.24 58.43 56.34
CA LYS A 58 16.43 58.01 55.18
C LYS A 58 17.27 57.86 53.93
N SER A 59 18.21 58.77 53.69
CA SER A 59 19.15 58.72 52.57
C SER A 59 20.04 57.47 52.64
N GLU A 60 20.55 57.14 53.82
CA GLU A 60 21.34 55.92 54.05
C GLU A 60 20.53 54.64 53.75
N LYS A 61 19.28 54.56 54.22
CA LYS A 61 18.39 53.43 53.89
C LYS A 61 18.16 53.29 52.39
N ILE A 62 17.93 54.41 51.69
CA ILE A 62 17.77 54.40 50.23
C ILE A 62 19.05 53.94 49.54
N ALA A 63 20.22 54.40 50.00
CA ALA A 63 21.51 53.97 49.45
C ALA A 63 21.72 52.46 49.60
N LEU A 64 21.35 51.87 50.73
CA LEU A 64 21.41 50.41 50.95
C LEU A 64 20.49 49.65 50.01
N GLU A 65 19.26 50.13 49.78
CA GLU A 65 18.34 49.48 48.83
C GLU A 65 18.83 49.60 47.38
N ILE A 66 19.42 50.75 47.01
CA ILE A 66 20.03 50.93 45.69
C ILE A 66 21.20 49.96 45.49
N ASP A 67 22.04 49.77 46.50
CA ASP A 67 23.16 48.83 46.43
C ASP A 67 22.70 47.37 46.30
N LYS A 68 21.66 46.97 47.03
CA LYS A 68 21.01 45.65 46.87
C LYS A 68 20.45 45.44 45.47
N ILE A 69 19.78 46.44 44.90
CA ILE A 69 19.25 46.35 43.54
C ILE A 69 20.40 46.31 42.53
N SER A 70 21.43 47.12 42.71
CA SER A 70 22.61 47.16 41.83
C SER A 70 23.32 45.81 41.77
N THR A 71 23.56 45.20 42.94
CA THR A 71 24.17 43.86 43.04
C THR A 71 23.28 42.81 42.40
N TYR A 72 21.98 42.79 42.69
CA TYR A 72 21.02 41.88 42.06
C TYR A 72 21.00 41.99 40.53
N VAL A 73 20.97 43.21 40.00
CA VAL A 73 20.98 43.47 38.55
C VAL A 73 22.30 43.03 37.93
N SER A 74 23.43 43.28 38.61
CA SER A 74 24.76 42.86 38.16
C SER A 74 24.85 41.34 38.05
N ASP A 75 24.33 40.61 39.03
CA ASP A 75 24.35 39.15 39.03
C ASP A 75 23.39 38.56 37.99
N ASN A 76 22.20 39.12 37.83
CA ASN A 76 21.31 38.73 36.74
C ASN A 76 21.92 38.96 35.36
N LYS A 77 22.67 40.06 35.17
CA LYS A 77 23.39 40.31 33.91
C LYS A 77 24.44 39.24 33.63
N LYS A 78 25.19 38.80 34.65
CA LYS A 78 26.15 37.69 34.51
C LYS A 78 25.45 36.39 34.15
N ASN A 79 24.35 36.06 34.85
CA ASN A 79 23.56 34.85 34.58
C ASN A 79 22.99 34.85 33.15
N LEU A 80 22.46 35.98 32.69
CA LEU A 80 21.97 36.15 31.31
C LEU A 80 23.11 35.95 30.30
N GLY A 81 24.30 36.48 30.60
CA GLY A 81 25.50 36.26 29.77
C GLY A 81 25.88 34.79 29.64
N LEU A 82 25.82 34.03 30.74
CA LEU A 82 26.08 32.58 30.73
C LEU A 82 25.02 31.82 29.93
N ILE A 83 23.75 32.13 30.12
CA ILE A 83 22.65 31.52 29.36
C ILE A 83 22.83 31.81 27.87
N ASN A 84 23.10 33.06 27.49
CA ASN A 84 23.32 33.44 26.11
C ASN A 84 24.52 32.70 25.50
N HIS A 85 25.63 32.60 26.24
CA HIS A 85 26.80 31.86 25.80
C HIS A 85 26.48 30.37 25.58
N ILE A 86 25.73 29.74 26.49
CA ILE A 86 25.29 28.35 26.35
C ILE A 86 24.36 28.19 25.14
N LEU A 87 23.40 29.09 24.93
CA LEU A 87 22.51 29.05 23.77
C LEU A 87 23.28 29.14 22.44
N ILE A 88 24.28 30.02 22.37
CA ILE A 88 25.14 30.17 21.18
C ILE A 88 26.04 28.93 20.99
N THR A 89 26.64 28.43 22.08
CA THR A 89 27.64 27.34 22.02
C THR A 89 27.02 25.96 21.85
N SER A 90 25.83 25.74 22.43
CA SER A 90 25.18 24.42 22.51
C SER A 90 24.80 23.85 21.15
N LYS A 91 24.89 24.63 20.06
CA LYS A 91 24.55 24.21 18.70
C LYS A 91 23.18 23.51 18.64
N LEU A 92 22.30 23.80 19.60
CA LEU A 92 21.08 23.05 19.86
C LEU A 92 20.17 23.08 18.63
N SER A 93 20.04 24.26 18.01
CA SER A 93 19.32 24.42 16.73
C SER A 93 19.84 23.44 15.69
N THR A 94 21.16 23.38 15.48
CA THR A 94 21.73 22.49 14.46
C THR A 94 21.54 21.00 14.78
N ASN A 95 21.53 20.63 16.07
CA ASN A 95 21.26 19.26 16.48
C ASN A 95 19.78 18.91 16.27
N ILE A 96 18.86 19.85 16.59
CA ILE A 96 17.44 19.70 16.30
C ILE A 96 17.22 19.58 14.79
N ASP A 97 17.85 20.42 13.98
CA ASP A 97 17.75 20.36 12.51
C ASP A 97 18.26 19.03 11.97
N LYS A 98 19.36 18.49 12.53
CA LYS A 98 19.85 17.15 12.18
C LYS A 98 18.88 16.05 12.60
N CYS A 99 18.32 16.11 13.81
CA CYS A 99 17.31 15.16 14.25
C CYS A 99 16.08 15.20 13.35
N LEU A 100 15.61 16.38 12.95
CA LEU A 100 14.50 16.54 12.02
C LEU A 100 14.81 15.95 10.65
N LYS A 101 16.02 16.18 10.11
CA LYS A 101 16.45 15.56 8.85
C LYS A 101 16.51 14.04 8.95
N ASN A 102 17.08 13.50 10.03
CA ASN A 102 17.15 12.05 10.23
C ASN A 102 15.75 11.43 10.35
N ILE A 103 14.81 12.12 11.01
CA ILE A 103 13.41 11.69 11.10
C ILE A 103 12.77 11.70 9.70
N GLN A 104 12.99 12.75 8.91
CA GLN A 104 12.48 12.83 7.54
C GLN A 104 13.07 11.73 6.64
N GLU A 105 14.37 11.47 6.73
CA GLU A 105 15.03 10.36 6.03
C GLU A 105 14.42 9.01 6.45
N LEU A 106 14.20 8.80 7.75
CA LEU A 106 13.54 7.59 8.25
C LEU A 106 12.14 7.42 7.68
N TYR A 107 11.33 8.47 7.65
CA TYR A 107 10.00 8.43 7.02
C TYR A 107 10.08 8.06 5.54
N ASN A 108 11.00 8.67 4.80
CA ASN A 108 11.18 8.33 3.39
C ASN A 108 11.61 6.88 3.20
N THR A 109 12.54 6.37 4.03
CA THR A 109 12.94 4.97 3.96
C THR A 109 11.82 4.00 4.34
N SER A 110 11.00 4.35 5.32
CA SER A 110 9.81 3.56 5.69
C SER A 110 8.83 3.49 4.53
N GLN A 111 8.56 4.62 3.88
CA GLN A 111 7.67 4.66 2.73
C GLN A 111 8.20 3.83 1.56
N THR A 112 9.50 3.87 1.29
CA THR A 112 10.12 3.01 0.26
C THR A 112 9.97 1.53 0.62
N ILE A 113 10.26 1.15 1.88
CA ILE A 113 10.11 -0.24 2.34
C ILE A 113 8.65 -0.70 2.22
N GLU A 114 7.69 0.14 2.60
CA GLU A 114 6.26 -0.17 2.46
C GLU A 114 5.87 -0.39 1.00
N ASN A 115 6.35 0.45 0.09
CA ASN A 115 6.10 0.29 -1.35
C ASN A 115 6.76 -0.97 -1.92
N ASP A 116 7.98 -1.29 -1.51
CA ASP A 116 8.70 -2.49 -1.94
C ASP A 116 8.03 -3.75 -1.38
N LEU A 117 7.45 -3.69 -0.17
CA LEU A 117 6.70 -4.78 0.43
C LEU A 117 5.40 -5.06 -0.32
N ILE A 118 4.69 -4.01 -0.76
CA ILE A 118 3.50 -4.15 -1.63
C ILE A 118 3.90 -4.81 -2.96
N GLN A 119 4.98 -4.36 -3.60
CA GLN A 119 5.47 -4.98 -4.83
C GLN A 119 5.87 -6.45 -4.65
N LEU A 120 6.43 -6.80 -3.49
CA LEU A 120 6.76 -8.17 -3.16
C LEU A 120 5.50 -9.03 -3.00
N GLU A 121 4.46 -8.49 -2.36
CA GLU A 121 3.16 -9.17 -2.23
C GLU A 121 2.54 -9.44 -3.62
N ASP A 122 2.52 -8.44 -4.50
CA ASP A 122 2.05 -8.59 -5.89
C ASP A 122 2.84 -9.68 -6.65
N LEU A 123 4.16 -9.72 -6.46
CA LEU A 123 5.02 -10.72 -7.11
C LEU A 123 4.75 -12.13 -6.58
N ILE A 124 4.52 -12.28 -5.27
CA ILE A 124 4.15 -13.56 -4.66
C ILE A 124 2.81 -14.04 -5.21
N GLU A 125 1.79 -13.18 -5.26
CA GLU A 125 0.48 -13.53 -5.82
C GLU A 125 0.61 -13.95 -7.28
N GLN A 126 1.40 -13.22 -8.08
CA GLN A 126 1.65 -13.57 -9.47
C GLN A 126 2.38 -14.92 -9.61
N ALA A 127 3.35 -15.21 -8.73
CA ALA A 127 4.06 -16.48 -8.73
C ALA A 127 3.14 -17.66 -8.38
N ASP A 128 2.27 -17.49 -7.39
CA ASP A 128 1.28 -18.50 -6.99
C ASP A 128 0.25 -18.74 -8.09
N PHE A 129 -0.23 -17.68 -8.74
CA PHE A 129 -1.13 -17.78 -9.88
C PHE A 129 -0.49 -18.55 -11.05
N ASN A 130 0.76 -18.22 -11.39
CA ASN A 130 1.49 -18.90 -12.45
C ASN A 130 1.69 -20.39 -12.14
N LYS A 131 2.03 -20.71 -10.89
CA LYS A 131 2.16 -22.11 -10.45
C LYS A 131 0.85 -22.88 -10.58
N LEU A 132 -0.27 -22.28 -10.18
CA LEU A 132 -1.59 -22.90 -10.34
C LEU A 132 -1.94 -23.11 -11.82
N LYS A 133 -1.64 -22.13 -12.67
CA LYS A 133 -1.82 -22.25 -14.12
C LYS A 133 -1.00 -23.41 -14.70
N GLU A 134 0.28 -23.49 -14.35
CA GLU A 134 1.18 -24.57 -14.79
C GLU A 134 0.68 -25.94 -14.34
N GLU A 135 0.20 -26.07 -13.10
CA GLU A 135 -0.39 -27.30 -12.58
C GLU A 135 -1.63 -27.72 -13.39
N HIS A 136 -2.53 -26.79 -13.70
CA HIS A 136 -3.69 -27.06 -14.54
C HIS A 136 -3.29 -27.45 -15.98
N GLU A 137 -2.34 -26.75 -16.59
CA GLU A 137 -1.83 -27.09 -17.92
C GLU A 137 -1.17 -28.48 -17.93
N TYR A 138 -0.43 -28.82 -16.88
CA TYR A 138 0.14 -30.15 -16.69
C TYR A 138 -0.95 -31.23 -16.62
N HIS A 139 -1.98 -31.04 -15.80
CA HIS A 139 -3.10 -31.98 -15.70
C HIS A 139 -3.87 -32.14 -17.01
N LEU A 140 -4.09 -31.04 -17.73
CA LEU A 140 -4.76 -31.06 -19.03
C LEU A 140 -3.94 -31.87 -20.06
N THR A 141 -2.64 -31.65 -20.09
CA THR A 141 -1.71 -32.37 -20.98
C THR A 141 -1.67 -33.86 -20.65
N GLN A 142 -1.60 -34.20 -19.36
CA GLN A 142 -1.63 -35.59 -18.92
C GLN A 142 -2.96 -36.27 -19.28
N TYR A 143 -4.09 -35.57 -19.12
CA TYR A 143 -5.41 -36.09 -19.51
C TYR A 143 -5.50 -36.33 -21.02
N ARG A 144 -5.03 -35.38 -21.84
CA ARG A 144 -4.97 -35.52 -23.30
C ARG A 144 -4.15 -36.73 -23.71
N SER A 145 -2.93 -36.88 -23.16
CA SER A 145 -2.07 -38.04 -23.43
C SER A 145 -2.75 -39.36 -23.04
N ARG A 146 -3.36 -39.46 -21.85
CA ARG A 146 -4.10 -40.67 -21.45
C ARG A 146 -5.27 -40.98 -22.38
N LYS A 147 -5.97 -39.96 -22.89
CA LYS A 147 -7.06 -40.13 -23.85
C LYS A 147 -6.56 -40.57 -25.22
N GLU A 148 -5.45 -40.04 -25.69
CA GLU A 148 -4.80 -40.49 -26.92
C GLU A 148 -4.34 -41.95 -26.81
N ASP A 149 -3.73 -42.34 -25.70
CA ASP A 149 -3.32 -43.73 -25.45
C ASP A 149 -4.54 -44.67 -25.40
N SER A 150 -5.61 -44.27 -24.72
CA SER A 150 -6.87 -45.04 -24.67
C SER A 150 -7.51 -45.17 -26.04
N LEU A 151 -7.50 -44.10 -26.85
CA LEU A 151 -8.01 -44.14 -28.23
C LEU A 151 -7.15 -45.05 -29.10
N ALA A 152 -5.82 -44.97 -28.99
CA ALA A 152 -4.90 -45.84 -29.71
C ALA A 152 -5.13 -47.31 -29.36
N SER A 153 -5.26 -47.63 -28.06
CA SER A 153 -5.58 -48.97 -27.59
C SER A 153 -6.94 -49.46 -28.09
N PHE A 154 -7.95 -48.59 -28.10
CA PHE A 154 -9.28 -48.96 -28.63
C PHE A 154 -9.22 -49.23 -30.13
N LYS A 155 -8.48 -48.41 -30.90
CA LYS A 155 -8.28 -48.62 -32.34
C LYS A 155 -7.54 -49.92 -32.63
N THR A 156 -6.51 -50.27 -31.86
CA THR A 156 -5.80 -51.54 -32.03
C THR A 156 -6.68 -52.74 -31.70
N GLU A 157 -7.46 -52.68 -30.63
CA GLU A 157 -8.43 -53.73 -30.27
C GLU A 157 -9.52 -53.89 -31.35
N LEU A 158 -10.07 -52.78 -31.84
CA LEU A 158 -11.08 -52.78 -32.89
C LEU A 158 -10.53 -53.40 -34.19
N ASN A 159 -9.31 -53.02 -34.59
CA ASN A 159 -8.64 -53.59 -35.76
C ASN A 159 -8.37 -55.10 -35.59
N ALA A 160 -7.93 -55.54 -34.41
CA ALA A 160 -7.72 -56.95 -34.13
C ALA A 160 -9.03 -57.75 -34.20
N LYS A 161 -10.12 -57.22 -33.64
CA LYS A 161 -11.46 -57.82 -33.72
C LYS A 161 -11.96 -57.89 -35.16
N HIS A 162 -11.75 -56.82 -35.94
CA HIS A 162 -12.12 -56.77 -37.35
C HIS A 162 -11.34 -57.80 -38.18
N LEU A 163 -10.02 -57.90 -37.98
CA LEU A 163 -9.18 -58.89 -38.66
C LEU A 163 -9.61 -60.32 -38.34
N LYS A 164 -9.89 -60.62 -37.07
CA LYS A 164 -10.43 -61.92 -36.65
C LYS A 164 -11.78 -62.23 -37.29
N THR A 165 -12.66 -61.23 -37.38
CA THR A 165 -13.98 -61.39 -38.02
C THR A 165 -13.85 -61.68 -39.52
N ILE A 166 -12.92 -61.01 -40.19
CA ILE A 166 -12.59 -61.29 -41.60
C ILE A 166 -12.05 -62.71 -41.74
N GLU A 167 -11.10 -63.12 -40.91
CA GLU A 167 -10.52 -64.46 -40.96
C GLU A 167 -11.58 -65.55 -40.76
N GLU A 168 -12.48 -65.37 -39.77
CA GLU A 168 -13.61 -66.28 -39.55
C GLU A 168 -14.57 -66.33 -40.74
N TYR A 169 -14.83 -65.18 -41.38
CA TYR A 169 -15.67 -65.09 -42.58
C TYR A 169 -15.02 -65.79 -43.78
N GLU A 170 -13.72 -65.57 -44.00
CA GLU A 170 -12.94 -66.21 -45.05
C GLU A 170 -12.84 -67.72 -44.85
N MET A 171 -12.60 -68.19 -43.63
CA MET A 171 -12.61 -69.61 -43.29
C MET A 171 -13.97 -70.26 -43.60
N LYS A 172 -15.08 -69.64 -43.17
CA LYS A 172 -16.44 -70.14 -43.47
C LYS A 172 -16.70 -70.17 -44.98
N LYS A 173 -16.34 -69.10 -45.69
CA LYS A 173 -16.48 -69.04 -47.16
C LYS A 173 -15.66 -70.12 -47.85
N ASN A 174 -14.41 -70.33 -47.43
CA ASN A 174 -13.53 -71.34 -47.99
C ASN A 174 -14.02 -72.76 -47.70
N ALA A 175 -14.56 -73.04 -46.50
CA ALA A 175 -15.16 -74.33 -46.18
C ALA A 175 -16.37 -74.64 -47.08
N VAL A 176 -17.26 -73.68 -47.29
CA VAL A 176 -18.41 -73.83 -48.20
C VAL A 176 -17.94 -74.06 -49.65
N LEU A 177 -16.90 -73.36 -50.10
CA LEU A 177 -16.34 -73.56 -51.43
C LEU A 177 -15.69 -74.94 -51.58
N ALA A 178 -14.98 -75.42 -50.55
CA ALA A 178 -14.37 -76.74 -50.53
C ALA A 178 -15.41 -77.87 -50.55
N GLU A 179 -16.48 -77.75 -49.75
CA GLU A 179 -17.60 -78.71 -49.77
C GLU A 179 -18.27 -78.75 -51.14
N ARG A 180 -18.55 -77.57 -51.74
CA ARG A 180 -19.07 -77.49 -53.11
C ARG A 180 -18.13 -78.18 -54.10
N GLN A 181 -16.82 -77.93 -54.02
CA GLN A 181 -15.84 -78.56 -54.90
C GLN A 181 -15.82 -80.08 -54.72
N GLN A 182 -15.92 -80.59 -53.49
CA GLN A 182 -15.98 -82.02 -53.22
C GLN A 182 -17.25 -82.64 -53.82
N VAL A 183 -18.41 -82.02 -53.63
CA VAL A 183 -19.68 -82.47 -54.24
C VAL A 183 -19.57 -82.50 -55.76
N PHE A 184 -18.97 -81.47 -56.38
CA PHE A 184 -18.74 -81.46 -57.83
C PHE A 184 -17.75 -82.55 -58.28
N GLN A 185 -16.69 -82.82 -57.52
CA GLN A 185 -15.75 -83.91 -57.83
C GLN A 185 -16.39 -85.29 -57.70
N ASP A 186 -17.21 -85.52 -56.66
CA ASP A 186 -17.89 -86.79 -56.45
C ASP A 186 -18.96 -87.03 -57.53
N ALA A 187 -19.71 -85.99 -57.91
CA ALA A 187 -20.60 -86.03 -59.06
C ALA A 187 -19.83 -86.35 -60.35
N PHE A 188 -18.69 -85.68 -60.59
CA PHE A 188 -17.86 -85.94 -61.77
C PHE A 188 -17.28 -87.36 -61.81
N LYS A 189 -16.85 -87.90 -60.66
CA LYS A 189 -16.39 -89.30 -60.57
C LYS A 189 -17.53 -90.28 -60.88
N SER A 190 -18.73 -90.02 -60.35
CA SER A 190 -19.92 -90.82 -60.64
C SER A 190 -20.26 -90.77 -62.14
N ASP A 191 -20.20 -89.59 -62.76
CA ASP A 191 -20.39 -89.42 -64.20
C ASP A 191 -19.32 -90.16 -65.03
N LEU A 192 -18.06 -90.16 -64.57
CA LEU A 192 -16.95 -90.90 -65.18
C LEU A 192 -17.15 -92.43 -65.07
N GLU A 193 -17.64 -92.91 -63.93
CA GLU A 193 -17.97 -94.33 -63.74
C GLU A 193 -19.17 -94.75 -64.58
N MET A 194 -20.20 -93.91 -64.68
CA MET A 194 -21.31 -94.12 -65.62
C MET A 194 -20.82 -94.15 -67.07
N TYR A 195 -19.91 -93.25 -67.46
CA TYR A 195 -19.32 -93.27 -68.80
C TYR A 195 -18.53 -94.54 -69.08
N LYS A 196 -17.72 -95.01 -68.13
CA LYS A 196 -16.96 -96.27 -68.26
C LYS A 196 -17.86 -97.50 -68.38
N THR A 197 -19.03 -97.48 -67.76
CA THR A 197 -19.96 -98.62 -67.72
C THR A 197 -20.97 -98.62 -68.87
N SER A 198 -21.40 -97.46 -69.36
CA SER A 198 -22.44 -97.34 -70.40
C SER A 198 -21.98 -96.76 -71.75
N GLY A 199 -20.75 -96.25 -71.86
CA GLY A 199 -20.18 -95.71 -73.10
C GLY A 199 -20.77 -94.37 -73.57
N ALA A 200 -21.64 -93.73 -72.80
CA ALA A 200 -22.25 -92.44 -73.13
C ALA A 200 -22.38 -91.56 -71.88
N ILE A 201 -21.99 -90.29 -71.98
CA ILE A 201 -22.06 -89.32 -70.87
C ILE A 201 -23.51 -88.83 -70.74
N PRO A 202 -24.12 -88.81 -69.54
CA PRO A 202 -25.40 -88.14 -69.32
C PRO A 202 -25.30 -86.67 -69.71
N GLY A 203 -26.31 -86.18 -70.44
CA GLY A 203 -26.29 -84.89 -71.13
C GLY A 203 -25.72 -83.73 -70.31
N ARG A 204 -24.82 -82.99 -70.97
CA ARG A 204 -24.35 -81.64 -70.64
C ARG A 204 -25.37 -80.92 -69.76
N ILE A 205 -25.03 -80.69 -68.49
CA ILE A 205 -25.76 -79.76 -67.64
C ILE A 205 -25.75 -78.43 -68.39
N GLN A 206 -26.88 -78.08 -68.99
CA GLN A 206 -27.15 -76.73 -69.42
C GLN A 206 -27.07 -75.91 -68.15
N GLN A 207 -25.97 -75.18 -67.97
CA GLN A 207 -26.01 -74.02 -67.12
C GLN A 207 -27.14 -73.16 -67.69
N LYS A 208 -28.29 -73.15 -67.01
CA LYS A 208 -29.21 -72.03 -67.14
C LYS A 208 -28.33 -70.81 -66.94
N THR A 209 -28.24 -70.00 -67.98
CA THR A 209 -27.81 -68.61 -67.94
C THR A 209 -28.54 -67.93 -66.78
N GLN A 210 -27.99 -68.07 -65.57
CA GLN A 210 -28.22 -67.09 -64.54
C GLN A 210 -27.39 -65.92 -64.99
N ASN A 211 -28.11 -64.92 -65.50
CA ASN A 211 -27.65 -63.59 -65.84
C ASN A 211 -26.32 -63.28 -65.14
N SER A 212 -25.24 -63.50 -65.89
CA SER A 212 -24.03 -62.74 -65.69
C SER A 212 -24.48 -61.32 -65.88
N ALA A 213 -24.78 -60.62 -64.78
CA ALA A 213 -24.66 -59.18 -64.77
C ALA A 213 -23.21 -58.91 -65.20
N LEU A 214 -23.02 -58.65 -66.49
CA LEU A 214 -21.84 -57.93 -66.94
C LEU A 214 -21.77 -56.70 -66.04
N LEU A 215 -20.61 -56.44 -65.42
CA LEU A 215 -20.42 -55.26 -64.58
C LEU A 215 -20.75 -53.95 -65.31
N GLU A 216 -20.84 -54.00 -66.64
CA GLU A 216 -21.24 -52.91 -67.53
C GLU A 216 -22.74 -52.57 -67.46
N GLU A 217 -23.58 -53.44 -66.86
CA GLU A 217 -25.04 -53.30 -66.80
C GLU A 217 -25.60 -53.27 -65.36
N ILE A 218 -24.76 -52.90 -64.39
CA ILE A 218 -25.24 -52.48 -63.06
C ILE A 218 -25.54 -50.98 -63.14
N GLN A 219 -26.79 -50.63 -63.41
CA GLN A 219 -27.30 -49.30 -63.08
C GLN A 219 -27.47 -49.27 -61.56
N LEU A 220 -26.50 -48.66 -60.86
CA LEU A 220 -26.70 -48.23 -59.49
C LEU A 220 -27.74 -47.10 -59.54
N ASP A 221 -28.98 -47.39 -59.17
CA ASP A 221 -29.90 -46.35 -58.73
C ASP A 221 -29.31 -45.77 -57.43
N LEU A 222 -28.43 -44.80 -57.60
CA LEU A 222 -27.98 -43.95 -56.52
C LEU A 222 -29.18 -43.09 -56.14
N ASP A 223 -29.92 -43.52 -55.13
CA ASP A 223 -30.87 -42.67 -54.45
C ASP A 223 -30.09 -41.52 -53.80
N GLN A 224 -30.02 -40.38 -54.51
CA GLN A 224 -29.31 -39.17 -54.10
C GLN A 224 -29.73 -38.73 -52.68
N ASN A 225 -30.98 -39.00 -52.30
CA ASN A 225 -31.53 -38.73 -50.98
C ASN A 225 -30.90 -39.58 -49.86
N GLU A 226 -30.53 -40.83 -50.13
CA GLU A 226 -29.86 -41.69 -49.14
C GLU A 226 -28.41 -41.23 -48.92
N LEU A 227 -27.74 -40.80 -50.00
CA LEU A 227 -26.39 -40.25 -49.96
C LEU A 227 -26.36 -38.92 -49.19
N ASP A 228 -27.33 -38.04 -49.44
CA ASP A 228 -27.46 -36.75 -48.74
C ASP A 228 -27.81 -36.95 -47.25
N GLN A 229 -28.61 -37.96 -46.92
CA GLN A 229 -28.88 -38.31 -45.52
C GLN A 229 -27.63 -38.83 -44.80
N PHE A 230 -26.81 -39.65 -45.48
CA PHE A 230 -25.53 -40.13 -44.96
C PHE A 230 -24.54 -38.98 -44.69
N PHE A 231 -24.45 -37.98 -45.57
CA PHE A 231 -23.60 -36.79 -45.35
C PHE A 231 -24.17 -35.81 -44.31
N SER A 232 -25.48 -35.85 -44.05
CA SER A 232 -26.14 -35.01 -43.05
C SER A 232 -25.91 -35.53 -41.63
N ASP A 233 -25.85 -36.85 -41.44
CA ASP A 233 -25.61 -37.46 -40.13
C ASP A 233 -24.18 -37.21 -39.62
N GLU A 234 -23.16 -37.14 -40.50
CA GLU A 234 -21.79 -36.77 -40.11
C GLU A 234 -21.63 -35.31 -39.64
N LYS A 235 -22.51 -34.40 -40.05
CA LYS A 235 -22.46 -32.99 -39.61
C LYS A 235 -23.14 -32.73 -38.27
N SER A 236 -23.84 -33.71 -37.69
CA SER A 236 -24.55 -33.54 -36.41
C SER A 236 -23.73 -33.94 -35.17
N GLY A 237 -22.55 -34.53 -35.34
CA GLY A 237 -21.66 -34.97 -34.25
C GLY A 237 -20.54 -33.99 -33.87
N GLY A 238 -20.53 -32.78 -34.45
CA GLY A 238 -19.48 -31.78 -34.26
C GLY A 238 -20.01 -30.44 -33.78
N SER A 239 -20.53 -30.38 -32.55
CA SER A 239 -20.67 -29.13 -31.77
C SER A 239 -20.48 -29.46 -30.29
#